data_AF-A0AAN1Q1T4-F1
#
_entry.id   AF-A0AAN1Q1T4-F1
#
_cell.length_a   1.000
_cell.length_b   1.000
_cell.length_c   1.000
_cell.angle_alpha   90.00
_cell.angle_beta   90.00
_cell.angle_gamma   90.00
#
_symmetry.space_group_name_H-M   'P 1'
#
loop_
_entity.id
_entity.type
_entity.pdbx_description
1 polymer ?
#
loop_
_entity_poly.entity_id
_entity_poly.type
_entity_poly.pdbx_seq_one_letter_code
_entity_poly.pdbx_strand_id
1 'polypeptide(L)'
;MSDTQDSDKADKTLENVIILLGITPTDSEKERLTLYIDHAEQAIVLYLGRSVRISGLPSGLDYIVENLAVTKFNKFHNEGEKSHSEEGLSFQFNVNDLAPYYPDLQAWIDGQANTTRGATAIGW
;
A
#
# COMPACT_ATOMS: atom_id res chain seq x y z
N MET A 1 1.03 -6.57 -23.68
CA MET A 1 0.93 -5.10 -23.45
C MET A 1 0.47 -4.82 -22.01
N SER A 2 0.96 -5.56 -21.01
CA SER A 2 0.48 -5.46 -19.62
C SER A 2 1.52 -4.88 -18.65
N ASP A 3 2.81 -4.87 -18.97
CA ASP A 3 3.86 -4.42 -18.05
C ASP A 3 3.95 -2.89 -17.84
N THR A 4 3.50 -2.08 -18.80
CA THR A 4 3.73 -0.62 -18.72
C THR A 4 2.80 0.09 -17.74
N GLN A 5 1.58 -0.43 -17.49
CA GLN A 5 0.64 0.26 -16.60
C GLN A 5 0.97 0.07 -15.11
N ASP A 6 1.57 -1.05 -14.74
CA ASP A 6 1.97 -1.31 -13.34
C ASP A 6 3.22 -0.49 -12.96
N SER A 7 4.18 -0.33 -13.89
CA SER A 7 5.35 0.54 -13.66
C SER A 7 4.94 2.01 -13.50
N ASP A 8 4.07 2.51 -14.36
CA ASP A 8 3.61 3.92 -14.30
C ASP A 8 2.86 4.23 -12.99
N LYS A 9 2.14 3.26 -12.44
CA LYS A 9 1.44 3.38 -11.15
C LYS A 9 2.41 3.41 -9.98
N ALA A 10 3.38 2.51 -9.96
CA ALA A 10 4.39 2.44 -8.90
C ALA A 10 5.22 3.74 -8.84
N ASP A 11 5.65 4.24 -10.00
CA ASP A 11 6.40 5.50 -10.10
C ASP A 11 5.58 6.70 -9.61
N LYS A 12 4.29 6.75 -9.96
CA LYS A 12 3.39 7.80 -9.49
C LYS A 12 3.12 7.73 -7.98
N THR A 13 3.01 6.52 -7.43
CA THR A 13 2.84 6.30 -5.99
C THR A 13 4.10 6.76 -5.25
N LEU A 14 5.28 6.45 -5.79
CA LEU A 14 6.54 6.95 -5.27
C LEU A 14 6.61 8.48 -5.29
N GLU A 15 6.27 9.12 -6.41
CA GLU A 15 6.22 10.59 -6.50
C GLU A 15 5.26 11.20 -5.46
N ASN A 16 4.07 10.65 -5.31
CA ASN A 16 3.10 11.11 -4.30
C ASN A 16 3.67 11.00 -2.89
N VAL A 17 4.30 9.87 -2.55
CA VAL A 17 4.94 9.66 -1.25
C VAL A 17 6.05 10.67 -0.99
N ILE A 18 6.87 10.98 -2.00
CA ILE A 18 7.92 12.00 -1.91
C ILE A 18 7.32 13.38 -1.63
N ILE A 19 6.26 13.74 -2.35
CA ILE A 19 5.53 15.00 -2.16
C ILE A 19 4.93 15.07 -0.74
N LEU A 20 4.33 13.97 -0.26
CA LEU A 20 3.75 13.89 1.09
C LEU A 20 4.80 14.01 2.19
N LEU A 21 5.99 13.45 1.98
CA LEU A 21 7.12 13.58 2.91
C LEU A 21 7.70 15.00 2.90
N GLY A 22 7.58 15.73 1.79
CA GLY A 22 8.13 17.08 1.66
C GLY A 22 9.67 17.11 1.71
N ILE A 23 10.32 16.00 1.36
CA ILE A 23 11.77 15.86 1.35
C ILE A 23 12.29 15.59 -0.08
N THR A 24 13.59 15.76 -0.26
CA THR A 24 14.29 15.33 -1.48
C THR A 24 15.07 14.06 -1.18
N PRO A 25 14.50 12.86 -1.39
CA PRO A 25 15.19 11.62 -1.07
C PRO A 25 16.33 11.37 -2.06
N THR A 26 17.42 10.83 -1.52
CA THR A 26 18.55 10.27 -2.28
C THR A 26 18.12 9.02 -3.05
N ASP A 27 18.94 8.58 -4.02
CA ASP A 27 18.60 7.39 -4.83
C ASP A 27 18.42 6.13 -3.98
N SER A 28 19.21 5.96 -2.91
CA SER A 28 19.06 4.85 -1.95
C SER A 28 17.82 4.96 -1.07
N GLU A 29 17.27 6.16 -0.86
CA GLU A 29 16.00 6.36 -0.16
C GLU A 29 14.82 6.08 -1.09
N LYS A 30 14.93 6.48 -2.37
CA LYS A 30 13.93 6.13 -3.39
C LYS A 30 13.80 4.61 -3.54
N GLU A 31 14.92 3.89 -3.63
CA GLU A 31 14.90 2.42 -3.71
C GLU A 31 14.21 1.79 -2.49
N ARG A 32 14.46 2.32 -1.29
CA ARG A 32 13.76 1.89 -0.06
C ARG A 32 12.28 2.23 -0.06
N LEU A 33 11.91 3.42 -0.53
CA LEU A 33 10.51 3.83 -0.67
C LEU A 33 9.77 2.89 -1.64
N THR A 34 10.40 2.53 -2.77
CA THR A 34 9.84 1.55 -3.70
C THR A 34 9.61 0.19 -3.02
N LEU A 35 10.56 -0.29 -2.22
CA LEU A 35 10.38 -1.52 -1.43
C LEU A 35 9.24 -1.42 -0.41
N TYR A 36 9.08 -0.26 0.25
CA TYR A 36 7.95 -0.05 1.15
C TYR A 36 6.61 -0.03 0.42
N ILE A 37 6.55 0.55 -0.78
CA ILE A 37 5.34 0.54 -1.60
C ILE A 37 4.99 -0.90 -1.99
N ASP A 38 5.94 -1.66 -2.54
CA ASP A 38 5.72 -3.05 -2.96
C ASP A 38 5.26 -3.95 -1.79
N HIS A 39 5.91 -3.86 -0.63
CA HIS A 39 5.50 -4.65 0.52
C HIS A 39 4.15 -4.23 1.10
N ALA A 40 3.79 -2.94 1.03
CA ALA A 40 2.49 -2.46 1.48
C ALA A 40 1.38 -2.97 0.55
N GLU A 41 1.61 -2.94 -0.77
CA GLU A 41 0.72 -3.53 -1.76
C GLU A 41 0.51 -5.01 -1.51
N GLN A 42 1.60 -5.78 -1.33
CA GLN A 42 1.52 -7.22 -1.04
C GLN A 42 0.73 -7.50 0.23
N ALA A 43 0.92 -6.71 1.29
CA ALA A 43 0.20 -6.89 2.55
C ALA A 43 -1.32 -6.64 2.38
N ILE A 44 -1.70 -5.60 1.64
CA ILE A 44 -3.11 -5.29 1.34
C ILE A 44 -3.70 -6.38 0.45
N VAL A 45 -3.00 -6.79 -0.61
CA VAL A 45 -3.45 -7.83 -1.54
C VAL A 45 -3.62 -9.17 -0.82
N LEU A 46 -2.71 -9.53 0.08
CA LEU A 46 -2.84 -10.73 0.91
C LEU A 46 -4.05 -10.66 1.84
N TYR A 47 -4.28 -9.50 2.47
CA TYR A 47 -5.43 -9.29 3.34
C TYR A 47 -6.75 -9.41 2.57
N LEU A 48 -6.87 -8.69 1.46
CA LEU A 48 -8.06 -8.72 0.60
C LEU A 48 -8.25 -10.09 -0.05
N GLY A 49 -7.17 -10.73 -0.49
CA GLY A 49 -7.13 -12.06 -1.08
C GLY A 49 -7.74 -13.16 -0.21
N ARG A 50 -7.75 -12.95 1.12
CA ARG A 50 -8.38 -13.84 2.09
C ARG A 50 -9.91 -13.79 2.02
N SER A 51 -10.48 -12.65 1.64
CA SER A 51 -11.93 -12.41 1.59
C SER A 51 -12.48 -12.41 0.16
N VAL A 52 -11.74 -11.85 -0.78
CA VAL A 52 -12.14 -11.64 -2.19
C VAL A 52 -11.02 -12.09 -3.12
N ARG A 53 -11.34 -12.64 -4.29
CA ARG A 53 -10.34 -12.95 -5.31
C ARG A 53 -9.87 -11.66 -5.97
N ILE A 54 -8.64 -11.25 -5.67
CA ILE A 54 -8.01 -10.09 -6.31
C ILE A 54 -6.63 -10.50 -6.83
N SER A 55 -6.20 -9.90 -7.94
CA SER A 55 -4.90 -10.17 -8.57
C SER A 55 -3.90 -9.02 -8.43
N GLY A 56 -4.30 -7.90 -7.82
CA GLY A 56 -3.47 -6.71 -7.63
C GLY A 56 -4.18 -5.68 -6.76
N LEU A 57 -3.48 -4.58 -6.42
CA LEU A 57 -4.07 -3.52 -5.59
C LEU A 57 -5.24 -2.86 -6.34
N PRO A 58 -6.45 -2.82 -5.76
CA PRO A 58 -7.58 -2.19 -6.40
C PRO A 58 -7.49 -0.67 -6.31
N SER A 59 -7.99 0.00 -7.36
CA SER A 59 -8.03 1.46 -7.41
C SER A 59 -8.83 2.04 -6.25
N GLY A 60 -8.26 3.03 -5.58
CA GLY A 60 -8.87 3.67 -4.40
C GLY A 60 -8.32 3.17 -3.07
N LEU A 61 -7.43 2.17 -3.05
CA LEU A 61 -6.64 1.80 -1.87
C LEU A 61 -5.18 2.31 -1.96
N ASP A 62 -4.83 3.00 -3.04
CA ASP A 62 -3.49 3.57 -3.27
C ASP A 62 -3.05 4.49 -2.14
N TYR A 63 -3.97 5.30 -1.61
CA TYR A 63 -3.69 6.20 -0.48
C TYR A 63 -3.25 5.45 0.78
N ILE A 64 -3.68 4.20 0.99
CA ILE A 64 -3.25 3.39 2.13
C ILE A 64 -1.78 3.01 1.97
N VAL A 65 -1.39 2.60 0.75
CA VAL A 65 -0.01 2.28 0.40
C VAL A 65 0.88 3.51 0.58
N GLU A 66 0.43 4.66 0.09
CA GLU A 66 1.14 5.94 0.26
C GLU A 66 1.37 6.26 1.74
N ASN A 67 0.32 6.22 2.57
CA ASN A 67 0.45 6.52 4.00
C ASN A 67 1.30 5.50 4.77
N LEU A 68 1.22 4.21 4.41
CA LEU A 68 2.08 3.17 4.99
C LEU A 68 3.55 3.42 4.67
N ALA A 69 3.87 3.73 3.41
CA ALA A 69 5.23 4.04 2.98
C ALA A 69 5.76 5.30 3.68
N VAL A 70 4.97 6.38 3.74
CA VAL A 70 5.30 7.63 4.46
C VAL A 70 5.57 7.35 5.94
N THR A 71 4.69 6.60 6.60
CA THR A 71 4.82 6.30 8.04
C THR A 71 6.06 5.46 8.33
N LYS A 72 6.32 4.42 7.52
CA LYS A 72 7.49 3.55 7.66
C LYS A 72 8.78 4.34 7.43
N PHE A 73 8.80 5.20 6.42
CA PHE A 73 9.93 6.08 6.13
C PHE A 73 10.19 7.06 7.27
N ASN A 74 9.15 7.77 7.75
CA ASN A 74 9.29 8.71 8.87
C ASN A 74 9.77 8.02 10.15
N LYS A 75 9.27 6.82 10.43
CA LYS A 75 9.69 6.01 11.57
C LYS A 75 11.17 5.62 11.43
N PHE A 76 11.58 5.12 10.26
CA PHE A 76 12.97 4.77 9.99
C PHE A 76 13.90 6.00 10.03
N HIS A 77 13.49 7.13 9.45
CA HIS A 77 14.28 8.35 9.42
C HIS A 77 14.49 8.91 10.84
N ASN A 78 13.45 8.87 11.68
CA ASN A 78 13.51 9.33 13.07
C ASN A 78 14.21 8.33 14.02
N GLU A 79 14.17 7.02 13.71
CA GLU A 79 14.89 5.96 14.44
C GLU A 79 16.37 5.84 14.01
N GLY A 80 16.67 6.14 12.74
CA GLY A 80 18.00 6.04 12.13
C GLY A 80 19.01 7.07 12.63
N GLU A 81 18.56 8.22 13.15
CA GLU A 81 19.45 9.15 13.86
C GLU A 81 19.83 8.65 15.27
N LYS A 82 19.11 7.68 15.84
CA LYS A 82 19.32 7.26 17.25
C LYS A 82 20.09 5.96 17.45
N SER A 83 20.12 5.04 16.48
CA SER A 83 20.97 3.84 16.55
C SER A 83 21.03 3.16 15.20
N HIS A 84 22.23 3.07 14.63
CA HIS A 84 22.55 2.02 13.66
C HIS A 84 22.14 0.65 14.24
N SER A 85 21.20 -0.03 13.61
CA SER A 85 21.00 -1.47 13.79
C SER A 85 20.63 -2.08 12.45
N GLU A 86 21.66 -2.50 11.73
CA GLU A 86 21.62 -3.12 10.40
C GLU A 86 21.11 -4.58 10.40
N GLU A 87 20.43 -5.07 11.44
CA GLU A 87 20.08 -6.51 11.54
C GLU A 87 18.61 -6.81 11.92
N GLY A 88 17.74 -5.80 12.04
CA GLY A 88 16.38 -6.00 12.57
C GLY A 88 15.22 -5.55 11.69
N LEU A 89 15.48 -5.01 10.49
CA LEU A 89 14.43 -4.39 9.68
C LEU A 89 13.61 -5.43 8.94
N SER A 90 12.51 -5.84 9.58
CA SER A 90 11.36 -6.40 8.89
C SER A 90 10.80 -5.35 7.93
N PHE A 91 11.21 -5.41 6.67
CA PHE A 91 10.57 -4.64 5.60
C PHE A 91 9.10 -5.04 5.39
N GLN A 92 8.67 -6.18 5.92
CA GLN A 92 7.29 -6.63 5.90
C GLN A 92 6.41 -5.71 6.75
N PHE A 93 5.24 -5.36 6.22
CA PHE A 93 4.18 -4.73 6.99
C PHE A 93 3.46 -5.81 7.79
N ASN A 94 3.24 -5.53 9.07
CA ASN A 94 2.53 -6.44 9.94
C ASN A 94 1.04 -6.07 9.99
N VAL A 95 0.21 -6.97 10.49
CA VAL A 95 -1.23 -6.73 10.68
C VAL A 95 -1.50 -5.45 11.48
N ASN A 96 -0.62 -5.12 12.44
CA ASN A 96 -0.73 -3.89 13.23
C ASN A 96 -0.61 -2.59 12.42
N ASP A 97 0.20 -2.60 11.35
CA ASP A 97 0.37 -1.41 10.49
C ASP A 97 -0.89 -1.16 9.65
N LEU A 98 -1.63 -2.23 9.33
CA LEU A 98 -2.90 -2.17 8.59
C LEU A 98 -4.11 -1.87 9.48
N ALA A 99 -3.98 -1.99 10.81
CA ALA A 99 -5.09 -1.87 11.75
C ALA A 99 -5.91 -0.57 11.61
N PRO A 100 -5.29 0.63 11.40
CA PRO A 100 -6.04 1.86 11.19
C PRO A 100 -6.92 1.84 9.94
N TYR A 101 -6.53 1.06 8.93
CA TYR A 101 -7.19 0.99 7.63
C TYR A 101 -8.16 -0.19 7.50
N TYR A 102 -8.28 -1.04 8.52
CA TYR A 102 -9.25 -2.13 8.53
C TYR A 102 -10.69 -1.68 8.23
N PRO A 103 -11.20 -0.56 8.78
CA PRO A 103 -12.54 -0.10 8.45
C PRO A 103 -12.72 0.18 6.95
N ASP A 104 -11.72 0.81 6.32
CA ASP A 104 -11.76 1.16 4.89
C ASP A 104 -11.59 -0.08 4.00
N LEU A 105 -10.67 -0.98 4.35
CA LEU A 105 -10.47 -2.25 3.66
C LEU A 105 -11.73 -3.12 3.73
N GLN A 106 -12.37 -3.17 4.90
CA GLN A 106 -13.61 -3.92 5.10
C GLN A 106 -14.76 -3.27 4.31
N ALA A 107 -14.90 -1.95 4.34
CA ALA A 107 -15.90 -1.23 3.55
C ALA A 107 -15.73 -1.48 2.05
N TRP A 108 -14.49 -1.56 1.57
CA TRP A 108 -14.18 -1.92 0.19
C TRP A 108 -14.61 -3.36 -0.14
N ILE A 109 -14.27 -4.33 0.73
CA ILE A 109 -14.69 -5.74 0.59
C ILE A 109 -16.22 -5.85 0.55
N ASP A 110 -16.90 -5.19 1.48
CA ASP A 110 -18.36 -5.18 1.58
C ASP A 110 -18.99 -4.53 0.33
N GLY A 111 -18.36 -3.47 -0.20
CA GLY A 111 -18.73 -2.84 -1.46
C GLY A 111 -18.65 -3.81 -2.65
N GLN A 112 -17.61 -4.65 -2.73
CA GLN A 112 -17.48 -5.69 -3.77
C GLN A 112 -18.55 -6.79 -3.64
N ALA A 113 -18.92 -7.15 -2.41
CA ALA A 113 -20.03 -8.08 -2.18
C ALA A 113 -21.39 -7.48 -2.58
N ASN A 114 -21.59 -6.17 -2.34
CA ASN A 114 -22.86 -5.50 -2.58
C ASN A 114 -23.09 -5.13 -4.06
N THR A 115 -22.04 -4.78 -4.82
CA THR A 115 -22.15 -4.60 -6.28
C THR A 115 -22.59 -5.91 -6.96
N THR A 116 -22.12 -7.06 -6.48
CA THR A 116 -22.55 -8.38 -6.98
C THR A 116 -24.02 -8.68 -6.67
N ARG A 117 -24.57 -8.13 -5.56
CA ARG A 117 -25.97 -8.30 -5.16
C ARG A 117 -26.94 -7.29 -5.79
N GLY A 118 -26.44 -6.12 -6.20
CA GLY A 118 -27.24 -5.12 -6.93
C GLY A 118 -27.35 -5.39 -8.44
N ALA A 119 -26.37 -6.09 -9.03
CA ALA A 119 -26.32 -6.36 -10.46
C ALA A 119 -27.29 -7.45 -10.96
N THR A 120 -27.94 -8.21 -10.07
CA THR A 120 -28.94 -9.22 -10.45
C THR A 120 -30.39 -8.75 -10.31
N ALA A 121 -30.63 -7.48 -9.94
CA ALA A 121 -31.96 -6.89 -9.90
C ALA A 121 -32.35 -6.25 -11.26
N ILE A 122 -32.14 -6.96 -12.37
CA ILE A 122 -32.76 -6.62 -13.66
C ILE A 122 -33.29 -7.92 -14.30
N GLY A 123 -34.62 -8.00 -14.40
CA GLY A 123 -35.25 -8.66 -15.54
C GLY A 123 -36.19 -9.83 -15.23
N TRP A 124 -37.49 -9.47 -15.17
CA TRP A 124 -38.70 -10.24 -15.55
C TRP A 124 -39.12 -11.48 -14.78
#